data_AF-A0A3A4PJ26-F1
#
_entry.id   AF-A0A3A4PJ26-F1
#
_cell.length_a   1.000
_cell.length_b   1.000
_cell.length_c   1.000
_cell.angle_alpha   90.00
_cell.angle_beta   90.00
_cell.angle_gamma   90.00
#
_symmetry.space_group_name_H-M   'P 1'
#
loop_
_entity.id
_entity.type
_entity.pdbx_description
1 polymer ?
#
loop_
_entity_poly.entity_id
_entity_poly.type
_entity_poly.pdbx_seq_one_letter_code
_entity_poly.pdbx_strand_id
1 'polypeptide(L)'
;MQTTEKIVQSYCNYVLGLATIPNVKCDSGQYEIDILAVDPKIYGKEGRFHIECSIHITSGFSKITAIEFSEEKLKERVQKPKQRMSIGFFIERKFDVPEVLAKLKQYGFKKGQYRKVIVADGWTEEAEAIAKKRGILLWDFNQIVMALAKECEKSSKYFDDDALRTIQLLLRAQRKKEKETS
;
A
#
# COMPACT_ATOMS: atom_id res chain seq x y z
N MET A 1 4.92 9.27 -7.29
CA MET A 1 3.96 8.23 -6.91
C MET A 1 3.83 7.25 -8.05
N GLN A 2 4.06 5.97 -7.80
CA GLN A 2 3.93 4.90 -8.79
C GLN A 2 2.46 4.57 -9.06
N THR A 3 2.17 3.90 -10.18
CA THR A 3 0.79 3.52 -10.55
C THR A 3 0.14 2.60 -9.52
N THR A 4 0.92 1.71 -8.89
CA THR A 4 0.44 0.80 -7.85
C THR A 4 0.02 1.57 -6.58
N GLU A 5 0.83 2.53 -6.14
CA GLU A 5 0.49 3.46 -5.05
C GLU A 5 -0.78 4.26 -5.39
N LYS A 6 -0.94 4.70 -6.64
CA LYS A 6 -2.15 5.40 -7.10
C LYS A 6 -3.39 4.50 -6.98
N ILE A 7 -3.29 3.22 -7.35
CA ILE A 7 -4.38 2.24 -7.19
C ILE A 7 -4.75 2.09 -5.71
N VAL A 8 -3.77 1.95 -4.82
CA VAL A 8 -4.00 1.87 -3.37
C VAL A 8 -4.64 3.14 -2.84
N GLN A 9 -4.21 4.31 -3.32
CA GLN A 9 -4.82 5.59 -2.98
C GLN A 9 -6.31 5.63 -3.40
N SER A 10 -6.62 5.22 -4.63
CA SER A 10 -8.00 5.18 -5.13
C SER A 10 -8.84 4.20 -4.31
N TYR A 11 -8.29 3.06 -3.90
CA TYR A 11 -8.99 2.16 -2.97
C TYR A 11 -9.31 2.81 -1.63
N CYS A 12 -8.32 3.48 -1.03
CA CYS A 12 -8.53 4.22 0.22
C CYS A 12 -9.64 5.27 0.07
N ASN A 13 -9.62 6.05 -1.01
CA ASN A 13 -10.57 7.15 -1.22
C ASN A 13 -11.98 6.66 -1.56
N TYR A 14 -12.11 5.72 -2.51
CA TYR A 14 -13.40 5.38 -3.13
C TYR A 14 -14.07 4.15 -2.53
N VAL A 15 -13.30 3.20 -1.98
CA VAL A 15 -13.87 2.00 -1.35
C VAL A 15 -13.93 2.16 0.16
N LEU A 16 -12.86 2.64 0.78
CA LEU A 16 -12.81 2.83 2.24
C LEU A 16 -13.33 4.19 2.71
N GLY A 17 -13.44 5.19 1.82
CA GLY A 17 -13.89 6.54 2.18
C GLY A 17 -12.88 7.33 3.02
N LEU A 18 -11.59 7.00 2.93
CA LEU A 18 -10.49 7.66 3.64
C LEU A 18 -10.02 8.91 2.89
N ALA A 19 -9.63 9.95 3.60
CA ALA A 19 -8.87 11.06 3.05
C ALA A 19 -7.38 10.69 3.01
N THR A 20 -6.70 10.91 1.88
CA THR A 20 -5.30 10.49 1.69
C THR A 20 -4.35 11.65 1.37
N ILE A 21 -3.10 11.51 1.82
CA ILE A 21 -1.96 12.33 1.41
C ILE A 21 -0.86 11.37 0.94
N PRO A 22 -0.60 11.26 -0.37
CA PRO A 22 0.44 10.38 -0.88
C PRO A 22 1.81 11.05 -0.92
N ASN A 23 2.86 10.24 -1.08
CA ASN A 23 4.23 10.64 -1.42
C ASN A 23 4.79 11.71 -0.46
N VAL A 24 4.67 11.44 0.85
CA VAL A 24 5.07 12.36 1.91
C VAL A 24 6.57 12.20 2.15
N LYS A 25 7.35 13.17 1.65
CA LYS A 25 8.80 13.19 1.80
C LYS A 25 9.22 13.54 3.22
N CYS A 26 10.18 12.81 3.77
CA CYS A 26 10.85 13.18 5.02
C CYS A 26 11.87 14.30 4.78
N ASP A 27 12.12 15.13 5.79
CA ASP A 27 12.97 16.32 5.66
C ASP A 27 14.43 15.98 5.31
N SER A 28 14.91 14.79 5.71
CA SER A 28 16.26 14.29 5.42
C SER A 28 16.40 13.61 4.04
N GLY A 29 15.40 13.70 3.16
CA GLY A 29 15.50 13.41 1.73
C GLY A 29 15.66 11.94 1.30
N GLN A 30 16.05 11.03 2.20
CA GLN A 30 16.24 9.61 1.88
C GLN A 30 15.03 8.72 2.19
N TYR A 31 14.09 9.22 3.00
CA TYR A 31 12.90 8.48 3.42
C TYR A 31 11.63 9.16 2.92
N GLU A 32 10.66 8.33 2.61
CA GLU A 32 9.33 8.75 2.17
C GLU A 32 8.30 7.80 2.76
N ILE A 33 7.12 8.36 3.03
CA ILE A 33 5.93 7.63 3.39
C ILE A 33 5.04 7.57 2.15
N ASP A 34 4.65 6.37 1.73
CA ASP A 34 3.94 6.21 0.47
C ASP A 34 2.55 6.83 0.54
N ILE A 35 1.75 6.50 1.56
CA ILE A 35 0.42 7.08 1.77
C ILE A 35 0.13 7.25 3.26
N LEU A 36 -0.28 8.46 3.65
CA LEU A 36 -1.02 8.71 4.89
C LEU A 36 -2.51 8.72 4.58
N ALA A 37 -3.30 7.98 5.36
CA ALA A 37 -4.75 7.99 5.23
C ALA A 37 -5.44 8.25 6.58
N VAL A 38 -6.54 8.99 6.54
CA VAL A 38 -7.37 9.30 7.70
C VAL A 38 -8.83 9.01 7.38
N ASP A 39 -9.51 8.29 8.26
CA ASP A 39 -10.96 8.18 8.24
C ASP A 39 -11.55 9.44 8.88
N PRO A 40 -12.28 10.29 8.14
CA PRO A 40 -12.84 11.52 8.69
C PRO A 40 -13.94 11.26 9.74
N LYS A 41 -14.48 10.04 9.82
CA LYS A 41 -15.54 9.64 10.75
C LYS A 41 -15.00 9.02 12.03
N ILE A 42 -13.74 8.57 12.05
CA ILE A 42 -13.14 7.85 13.17
C ILE A 42 -11.94 8.62 13.71
N TYR A 43 -12.00 8.99 14.98
CA TYR A 43 -10.90 9.66 15.66
C TYR A 43 -9.91 8.66 16.29
N GLY A 44 -8.66 9.08 16.42
CA GLY A 44 -7.64 8.31 17.13
C GLY A 44 -6.97 7.24 16.27
N LYS A 45 -6.55 6.14 16.90
CA LYS A 45 -5.75 5.07 16.26
C LYS A 45 -6.47 4.40 15.11
N GLU A 46 -7.77 4.18 15.29
CA GLU A 46 -8.59 3.37 14.41
C GLU A 46 -8.86 4.03 13.06
N GLY A 47 -8.79 5.36 13.01
CA GLY A 47 -9.00 6.15 11.79
C GLY A 47 -7.72 6.72 11.19
N ARG A 48 -6.52 6.25 11.57
CA ARG A 48 -5.25 6.77 11.01
C ARG A 48 -4.38 5.63 10.51
N PHE A 49 -3.91 5.74 9.27
CA PHE A 49 -3.13 4.71 8.60
C PHE A 49 -1.85 5.29 8.01
N HIS A 50 -0.73 4.65 8.33
CA HIS A 50 0.54 4.79 7.62
C HIS A 50 0.68 3.57 6.73
N ILE A 51 0.59 3.79 5.42
CA ILE A 51 0.53 2.74 4.41
C ILE A 51 1.79 2.78 3.57
N GLU A 52 2.41 1.61 3.39
CA GLU A 52 3.59 1.38 2.58
C GLU A 52 3.28 0.32 1.52
N CYS A 53 3.72 0.54 0.29
CA CYS A 53 3.39 -0.28 -0.87
C CYS A 53 4.64 -1.02 -1.37
N SER A 54 4.51 -2.33 -1.60
CA SER A 54 5.56 -3.17 -2.17
C SER A 54 4.95 -4.19 -3.13
N ILE A 55 4.70 -3.73 -4.36
CA ILE A 55 4.05 -4.51 -5.40
C ILE A 55 5.05 -4.72 -6.53
N HIS A 56 5.33 -5.98 -6.85
CA HIS A 56 6.27 -6.36 -7.90
C HIS A 56 5.59 -7.29 -8.90
N ILE A 57 5.67 -6.95 -10.19
CA ILE A 57 5.09 -7.74 -11.28
C ILE A 57 5.85 -9.07 -11.49
N THR A 58 7.14 -9.11 -11.13
CA THR A 58 7.97 -10.31 -11.28
C THR A 58 7.72 -11.31 -10.17
N SER A 59 7.32 -12.53 -10.53
CA SER A 59 6.93 -13.61 -9.61
C SER A 59 7.99 -13.93 -8.54
N GLY A 60 9.29 -13.89 -8.87
CA GLY A 60 10.39 -14.24 -7.96
C GLY A 60 10.58 -13.30 -6.76
N PHE A 61 9.99 -12.11 -6.78
CA PHE A 61 10.05 -11.11 -5.69
C PHE A 61 8.67 -10.51 -5.41
N SER A 62 7.61 -11.28 -5.63
CA SER A 62 6.22 -10.80 -5.48
C SER A 62 5.78 -10.71 -4.01
N LYS A 63 6.29 -11.60 -3.15
CA LYS A 63 5.80 -11.79 -1.77
C LYS A 63 6.71 -11.19 -0.70
N ILE A 64 6.11 -10.62 0.34
CA ILE A 64 6.84 -10.26 1.57
C ILE A 64 7.31 -11.53 2.27
N THR A 65 8.56 -11.54 2.72
CA THR A 65 9.20 -12.70 3.37
C THR A 65 9.70 -12.37 4.77
N ALA A 66 9.93 -13.41 5.58
CA ALA A 66 10.54 -13.30 6.91
C ALA A 66 12.08 -13.34 6.90
N ILE A 67 12.70 -13.18 5.73
CA ILE A 67 14.16 -13.17 5.63
C ILE A 67 14.69 -11.99 6.44
N GLU A 68 15.78 -12.24 7.17
CA GLU A 68 16.43 -11.22 7.98
C GLU A 68 16.86 -10.03 7.11
N PHE A 69 16.48 -8.84 7.58
CA PHE A 69 16.88 -7.59 6.96
C PHE A 69 18.33 -7.25 7.35
N SER A 70 19.12 -6.79 6.39
CA SER A 70 20.49 -6.32 6.61
C SER A 70 20.76 -5.09 5.76
N GLU A 71 21.26 -4.03 6.40
CA GLU A 71 21.64 -2.79 5.71
C GLU A 71 22.84 -2.98 4.79
N GLU A 72 23.76 -3.88 5.14
CA GLU A 72 24.92 -4.25 4.32
C GLU A 72 24.44 -4.90 3.02
N LYS A 73 23.56 -5.90 3.12
CA LYS A 73 22.98 -6.57 1.96
C LYS A 73 22.09 -5.63 1.15
N LEU A 74 21.49 -4.61 1.76
CA LEU A 74 20.69 -3.62 1.02
C LEU A 74 21.56 -2.75 0.08
N LYS A 75 22.85 -2.56 0.40
CA LYS A 75 23.82 -1.84 -0.45
C LYS A 75 24.27 -2.68 -1.65
N GLU A 76 24.19 -4.00 -1.56
CA GLU A 76 24.50 -4.92 -2.65
C GLU A 76 23.37 -4.97 -3.68
N ARG A 77 23.66 -4.56 -4.93
CA ARG A 77 22.67 -4.48 -6.02
C ARG A 77 21.84 -5.75 -6.21
N VAL A 78 22.47 -6.92 -6.07
CA VAL A 78 21.84 -8.24 -6.29
C VAL A 78 20.92 -8.62 -5.13
N GLN A 79 21.24 -8.22 -3.89
CA GLN A 79 20.45 -8.56 -2.71
C GLN A 79 19.37 -7.51 -2.41
N LYS A 80 19.52 -6.28 -2.93
CA LYS A 80 18.60 -5.16 -2.69
C LYS A 80 17.11 -5.49 -2.90
N PRO A 81 16.67 -6.18 -3.98
CA PRO A 81 15.27 -6.54 -4.14
C PRO A 81 14.79 -7.48 -3.03
N LYS A 82 15.58 -8.50 -2.69
CA LYS A 82 15.28 -9.46 -1.63
C LYS A 82 15.15 -8.78 -0.26
N GLN A 83 16.04 -7.82 0.02
CA GLN A 83 16.00 -7.03 1.25
C GLN A 83 14.75 -6.16 1.32
N ARG A 84 14.37 -5.49 0.23
CA ARG A 84 13.15 -4.67 0.15
C ARG A 84 11.86 -5.48 0.33
N MET A 85 11.90 -6.77 0.04
CA MET A 85 10.78 -7.71 0.23
C MET A 85 10.77 -8.37 1.62
N SER A 86 11.67 -7.98 2.52
CA SER A 86 11.65 -8.51 3.90
C SER A 86 10.69 -7.71 4.79
N ILE A 87 10.01 -8.38 5.71
CA ILE A 87 9.23 -7.69 6.75
C ILE A 87 10.10 -6.77 7.62
N GLY A 88 11.37 -7.16 7.83
CA GLY A 88 12.36 -6.36 8.56
C GLY A 88 12.62 -5.01 7.89
N PHE A 89 12.70 -4.96 6.57
CA PHE A 89 12.85 -3.69 5.84
C PHE A 89 11.71 -2.72 6.13
N PHE A 90 10.46 -3.15 6.15
CA PHE A 90 9.35 -2.25 6.48
C PHE A 90 9.43 -1.76 7.93
N ILE A 91 9.73 -2.65 8.87
CA ILE A 91 9.87 -2.30 10.29
C ILE A 91 10.98 -1.26 10.45
N GLU A 92 12.18 -1.58 9.98
CA GLU A 92 13.41 -0.84 10.29
C GLU A 92 13.64 0.37 9.40
N ARG A 93 13.14 0.36 8.15
CA ARG A 93 13.38 1.44 7.17
C ARG A 93 12.15 2.25 6.80
N LYS A 94 10.94 1.70 6.98
CA LYS A 94 9.70 2.39 6.61
C LYS A 94 8.85 2.81 7.80
N PHE A 95 8.91 2.13 8.95
CA PHE A 95 8.03 2.41 10.08
C PHE A 95 8.71 3.00 11.31
N ASP A 96 9.88 2.49 11.71
CA ASP A 96 10.51 2.84 12.98
C ASP A 96 11.69 3.82 12.86
N VAL A 97 11.97 4.29 11.64
CA VAL A 97 13.02 5.28 11.37
C VAL A 97 12.67 6.63 12.03
N PRO A 98 13.61 7.27 12.76
CA PRO A 98 13.37 8.54 13.44
C PRO A 98 12.79 9.64 12.53
N GLU A 99 13.26 9.74 11.30
CA GLU A 99 12.84 10.76 10.34
C GLU A 99 11.41 10.56 9.85
N VAL A 100 11.00 9.30 9.65
CA VAL A 100 9.61 8.94 9.38
C VAL A 100 8.73 9.30 10.57
N LEU A 101 9.13 8.93 11.78
CA LEU A 101 8.39 9.24 13.01
C LEU A 101 8.25 10.75 13.24
N ALA A 102 9.29 11.52 12.94
CA ALA A 102 9.27 12.97 13.02
C ALA A 102 8.28 13.57 12.00
N LYS A 103 8.31 13.07 10.75
CA LYS A 103 7.38 13.49 9.70
C LYS A 103 5.93 13.15 10.06
N LEU A 104 5.66 11.92 10.53
CA LEU A 104 4.34 11.50 11.01
C LEU A 104 3.78 12.44 12.08
N LYS A 105 4.61 12.86 13.04
CA LYS A 105 4.21 13.79 14.09
C LYS A 105 3.73 15.14 13.54
N GLN A 106 4.34 15.64 12.45
CA GLN A 106 3.92 16.88 11.79
C GLN A 106 2.50 16.77 11.22
N TYR A 107 2.09 15.58 10.77
CA TYR A 107 0.73 15.30 10.27
C TYR A 107 -0.25 14.86 11.38
N GLY A 108 0.15 14.96 12.66
CA GLY A 108 -0.70 14.58 13.79
C GLY A 108 -0.76 13.08 14.08
N PHE A 109 0.09 12.27 13.47
CA PHE A 109 0.22 10.84 13.76
C PHE A 109 1.14 10.64 14.97
N LYS A 110 0.55 10.40 16.14
CA LYS A 110 1.28 10.14 17.39
C LYS A 110 1.64 8.65 17.50
N LYS A 111 2.81 8.33 18.06
CA LYS A 111 3.25 6.95 18.29
C LYS A 111 2.15 6.14 19.01
N GLY A 112 1.80 4.99 18.44
CA GLY A 112 0.73 4.12 18.96
C GLY A 112 -0.70 4.56 18.63
N GLN A 113 -0.91 5.73 18.00
CA GLN A 113 -2.20 6.28 17.61
C GLN A 113 -2.43 6.27 16.09
N TYR A 114 -1.85 5.30 15.41
CA TYR A 114 -2.14 4.98 14.01
C TYR A 114 -1.86 3.49 13.78
N ARG A 115 -2.38 2.98 12.68
CA ARG A 115 -2.16 1.62 12.18
C ARG A 115 -1.07 1.65 11.10
N LYS A 116 -0.17 0.69 11.15
CA LYS A 116 0.85 0.46 10.13
C LYS A 116 0.30 -0.57 9.14
N VAL A 117 0.40 -0.29 7.85
CA VAL A 117 -0.13 -1.15 6.79
C VAL A 117 0.95 -1.39 5.75
N ILE A 118 1.15 -2.64 5.35
CA ILE A 118 1.93 -3.01 4.17
C ILE A 118 0.96 -3.53 3.12
N VAL A 119 1.03 -2.99 1.90
CA VAL A 119 0.31 -3.48 0.75
C VAL A 119 1.26 -4.26 -0.15
N ALA A 120 0.95 -5.52 -0.44
CA ALA A 120 1.82 -6.37 -1.25
C ALA A 120 1.02 -7.41 -2.07
N ASP A 121 1.69 -8.03 -3.04
CA ASP A 121 1.19 -9.17 -3.80
C ASP A 121 1.47 -10.49 -3.03
N GLY A 122 0.88 -10.57 -1.84
CA GLY A 122 1.03 -11.69 -0.92
C GLY A 122 2.28 -11.67 -0.05
N TRP A 123 2.38 -12.69 0.80
CA TRP A 123 3.41 -12.84 1.82
C TRP A 123 3.59 -14.32 2.22
N THR A 124 4.66 -14.65 2.94
CA THR A 124 4.82 -15.97 3.59
C THR A 124 4.13 -15.99 4.96
N GLU A 125 3.80 -17.19 5.45
CA GLU A 125 3.15 -17.38 6.75
C GLU A 125 4.01 -16.84 7.91
N GLU A 126 5.34 -16.98 7.82
CA GLU A 126 6.26 -16.46 8.81
C GLU A 126 6.27 -14.93 8.82
N ALA A 127 6.21 -14.31 7.64
CA ALA A 127 6.15 -12.85 7.52
C ALA A 127 4.84 -12.31 8.13
N GLU A 128 3.72 -12.99 7.88
CA GLU A 128 2.42 -12.67 8.47
C GLU A 128 2.44 -12.80 9.99
N ALA A 129 3.03 -13.87 10.53
CA ALA A 129 3.16 -14.06 11.96
C ALA A 129 3.98 -12.93 12.62
N ILE A 130 5.05 -12.48 11.96
CA ILE A 130 5.86 -11.33 12.43
C ILE A 130 5.05 -10.03 12.36
N ALA A 131 4.37 -9.76 11.24
CA ALA A 131 3.54 -8.57 11.06
C ALA A 131 2.46 -8.48 12.15
N LYS A 132 1.75 -9.58 12.40
CA LYS A 132 0.72 -9.70 13.45
C LYS A 132 1.29 -9.42 14.84
N LYS A 133 2.44 -10.02 15.20
CA LYS A 133 3.11 -9.77 16.49
C LYS A 133 3.52 -8.31 16.67
N ARG A 134 3.85 -7.61 15.57
CA ARG A 134 4.25 -6.19 15.56
C ARG A 134 3.07 -5.22 15.39
N GLY A 135 1.84 -5.72 15.28
CA GLY A 135 0.64 -4.90 15.06
C GLY A 135 0.63 -4.20 13.70
N ILE A 136 1.24 -4.82 12.68
CA ILE A 136 1.25 -4.37 11.29
C ILE A 136 0.15 -5.12 10.54
N LEU A 137 -0.68 -4.39 9.80
CA LEU A 137 -1.70 -4.95 8.93
C LEU A 137 -1.09 -5.26 7.57
N LEU A 138 -1.48 -6.39 6.99
CA LEU A 138 -1.11 -6.77 5.63
C LEU A 138 -2.36 -6.68 4.75
N TRP A 139 -2.27 -5.93 3.66
CA TRP A 139 -3.33 -5.81 2.66
C TRP A 139 -2.85 -6.44 1.35
N ASP A 140 -3.68 -7.34 0.82
CA ASP A 140 -3.42 -8.00 -0.46
C ASP A 140 -3.81 -7.06 -1.60
N PHE A 141 -2.83 -6.74 -2.45
CA PHE A 141 -3.03 -5.87 -3.61
C PHE A 141 -4.06 -6.41 -4.60
N ASN A 142 -4.15 -7.74 -4.78
CA ASN A 142 -5.13 -8.34 -5.67
C ASN A 142 -6.56 -8.13 -5.15
N GLN A 143 -6.75 -8.26 -3.83
CA GLN A 143 -8.05 -7.99 -3.21
C GLN A 143 -8.44 -6.51 -3.36
N ILE A 144 -7.48 -5.60 -3.25
CA ILE A 144 -7.68 -4.17 -3.49
C ILE A 144 -8.17 -3.91 -4.93
N VAL A 145 -7.49 -4.49 -5.93
CA VAL A 145 -7.88 -4.32 -7.34
C VAL A 145 -9.28 -4.88 -7.60
N MET A 146 -9.61 -6.05 -7.03
CA MET A 146 -10.94 -6.64 -7.17
C MET A 146 -12.02 -5.80 -6.49
N ALA A 147 -11.74 -5.22 -5.33
CA ALA A 147 -12.67 -4.33 -4.64
C ALA A 147 -12.94 -3.07 -5.45
N LEU A 148 -11.91 -2.47 -6.05
CA LEU A 148 -12.05 -1.34 -6.96
C LEU A 148 -12.85 -1.68 -8.21
N ALA A 149 -12.58 -2.83 -8.84
CA ALA A 149 -13.34 -3.29 -10.00
C ALA A 149 -14.83 -3.41 -9.68
N LYS A 150 -15.17 -4.03 -8.54
CA LYS A 150 -16.55 -4.15 -8.07
C LYS A 150 -17.21 -2.79 -7.80
N GLU A 151 -16.45 -1.81 -7.30
CA GLU A 151 -16.98 -0.45 -7.10
C GLU A 151 -17.23 0.27 -8.44
N CYS A 152 -16.31 0.10 -9.40
CA CYS A 152 -16.45 0.60 -10.76
C CYS A 152 -17.63 0.00 -11.52
N GLU A 153 -18.02 -1.25 -11.24
CA GLU A 153 -19.20 -1.89 -11.84
C GLU A 153 -20.52 -1.29 -11.37
N LYS A 154 -20.61 -0.90 -10.10
CA LYS A 154 -21.82 -0.31 -9.52
C LYS A 154 -22.01 1.14 -9.92
N SER A 155 -20.90 1.84 -10.16
CA SER A 155 -20.92 3.27 -10.48
C SER A 155 -21.20 3.51 -11.96
N SER A 156 -22.32 4.17 -12.25
CA SER A 156 -22.58 4.76 -13.57
C SER A 156 -21.86 6.10 -13.75
N LYS A 157 -21.22 6.62 -12.70
CA LYS A 157 -20.53 7.91 -12.73
C LYS A 157 -19.16 7.77 -13.38
N TYR A 158 -18.78 8.84 -14.04
CA TYR A 158 -17.43 9.02 -14.55
C TYR A 158 -16.49 9.31 -13.39
N PHE A 159 -15.41 8.52 -13.26
CA PHE A 159 -14.33 8.86 -12.34
C PHE A 159 -13.32 9.76 -13.04
N ASP A 160 -12.99 10.89 -12.41
CA ASP A 160 -11.88 11.75 -12.84
C ASP A 160 -10.51 11.15 -12.47
N ASP A 161 -10.50 10.08 -11.68
CA ASP A 161 -9.29 9.32 -11.35
C ASP A 161 -8.93 8.34 -12.47
N ASP A 162 -7.77 8.56 -13.11
CA ASP A 162 -7.33 7.78 -14.27
C ASP A 162 -7.20 6.27 -14.00
N ALA A 163 -6.84 5.86 -12.78
CA ALA A 163 -6.73 4.44 -12.44
C ALA A 163 -8.11 3.78 -12.45
N LEU A 164 -9.11 4.42 -11.83
CA LEU A 164 -10.49 3.94 -11.84
C LEU A 164 -11.12 3.99 -13.22
N ARG A 165 -10.86 5.06 -13.98
CA ARG A 165 -11.32 5.19 -15.36
C ARG A 165 -10.75 4.08 -16.24
N THR A 166 -9.48 3.74 -16.07
CA THR A 166 -8.86 2.63 -16.80
C THR A 166 -9.53 1.30 -16.46
N ILE A 167 -9.81 1.04 -15.18
CA ILE A 167 -10.55 -0.15 -14.75
C ILE A 167 -11.96 -0.19 -15.37
N GLN A 168 -12.71 0.93 -15.34
CA GLN A 168 -14.03 1.03 -15.98
C GLN A 168 -13.99 0.74 -17.49
N LEU A 169 -12.98 1.26 -18.20
CA LEU A 169 -12.80 1.03 -19.62
C LEU A 169 -12.50 -0.44 -19.93
N LEU A 170 -11.63 -1.09 -19.12
CA LEU A 170 -11.35 -2.52 -19.24
C LEU A 170 -12.62 -3.36 -19.04
N LEU A 171 -13.37 -3.10 -17.97
CA LEU A 171 -14.64 -3.78 -17.69
C LEU A 171 -15.66 -3.58 -18.83
N ARG A 172 -15.72 -2.37 -19.41
CA ARG A 172 -16.59 -2.09 -20.56
C ARG A 172 -16.15 -2.86 -21.80
N ALA A 173 -14.85 -3.00 -22.05
CA ALA A 173 -14.33 -3.77 -23.17
C ALA A 173 -14.63 -5.27 -23.02
N GLN A 174 -14.48 -5.83 -21.82
CA GLN A 174 -14.85 -7.22 -21.51
C GLN A 174 -16.33 -7.49 -21.79
N ARG A 175 -17.24 -6.65 -21.28
CA ARG A 175 -18.70 -6.78 -21.53
C ARG A 175 -19.08 -6.69 -23.01
N LYS A 176 -18.37 -5.87 -23.80
CA LYS A 176 -18.60 -5.80 -25.25
C LYS A 176 -18.22 -7.11 -25.92
N LYS A 177 -17.04 -7.63 -25.59
CA LYS A 177 -16.55 -8.90 -26.14
C LYS A 177 -17.48 -10.07 -25.79
N GLU A 178 -17.95 -10.15 -24.55
CA GLU A 178 -18.90 -11.19 -24.10
C GLU A 178 -20.21 -11.18 -24.90
N LYS A 179 -20.73 -9.99 -25.24
CA LYS A 179 -21.93 -9.83 -26.08
C LYS A 179 -21.72 -10.19 -27.55
N GLU A 180 -20.50 -10.08 -28.05
CA GLU A 180 -20.16 -10.49 -29.43
C GLU A 180 -19.97 -12.00 -29.54
N THR A 181 -19.67 -12.68 -28.42
CA THR A 181 -19.48 -14.14 -28.35
C THR A 181 -20.68 -14.92 -27.82
N SER A 182 -21.76 -14.23 -27.39
CA SER A 182 -23.02 -14.81 -26.93
C SER A 182 -24.09 -14.70 -28.00
#